data_AF-C1N8Z9-F1
#
_entry.id   AF-C1N8Z9-F1
#
_cell.length_a   1.000
_cell.length_b   1.000
_cell.length_c   1.000
_cell.angle_alpha   90.00
_cell.angle_beta   90.00
_cell.angle_gamma   90.00
#
_symmetry.space_group_name_H-M   'P 1'
#
loop_
_entity.id
_entity.type
_entity.pdbx_description
1 polymer ?
#
loop_
_entity_poly.entity_id
_entity_poly.type
_entity_poly.pdbx_seq_one_letter_code
_entity_poly.pdbx_strand_id
1 'polypeptide(L)'
;MGRPKSSGKSFVEWCNENGQRGARLLLECREKDPSKLTKASHDKALWKCAEEKCRHKWRAQVSDRTKSVKPRGCPKCANRMPHSKTNNFLTWCDANGERGKRLLEEFCDTEKKPEELTKSSDYKALWKCLHKRCKHEWSATVASRTRSVRPAGCPGCDRLRKKDAPDA
;
A
#
# COMPACT_ATOMS: atom_id res chain seq x y z
N MET A 1 17.63 30.72 -26.81
CA MET A 1 17.54 29.42 -27.51
C MET A 1 17.00 28.38 -26.54
N GLY A 2 15.71 28.02 -26.64
CA GLY A 2 15.10 27.02 -25.77
C GLY A 2 15.61 25.62 -26.12
N ARG A 3 16.07 24.84 -25.13
CA ARG A 3 16.42 23.44 -25.32
C ARG A 3 15.20 22.69 -25.89
N PRO A 4 15.34 21.92 -26.99
CA PRO A 4 14.25 21.06 -27.46
C PRO A 4 13.85 20.10 -26.34
N LYS A 5 12.56 20.09 -25.96
CA LYS A 5 12.03 19.05 -25.07
C LYS A 5 12.15 17.74 -25.83
N SER A 6 13.08 16.87 -25.44
CA SER A 6 13.15 15.54 -26.04
C SER A 6 11.83 14.83 -25.73
N SER A 7 11.01 14.61 -26.76
CA SER A 7 9.88 13.71 -26.65
C SER A 7 10.47 12.34 -26.33
N GLY A 8 10.37 11.91 -25.07
CA GLY A 8 10.93 10.64 -24.64
C GLY A 8 10.40 9.50 -25.51
N LYS A 9 11.27 8.54 -25.85
CA LYS A 9 10.96 7.35 -26.66
C LYS A 9 9.59 6.75 -26.28
N SER A 10 8.77 6.44 -27.28
CA SER A 10 7.43 5.89 -27.04
C SER A 10 7.53 4.55 -26.31
N PHE A 11 6.47 4.18 -25.60
CA PHE A 11 6.38 2.88 -24.92
C PHE A 11 6.50 1.73 -25.92
N VAL A 12 5.86 1.84 -27.09
CA VAL A 12 5.86 0.79 -28.13
C VAL A 12 7.23 0.63 -28.76
N GLU A 13 7.88 1.73 -29.16
CA GLU A 13 9.25 1.68 -29.71
C GLU A 13 10.22 1.07 -28.71
N TRP A 14 10.16 1.52 -27.46
CA TRP A 14 10.99 0.96 -26.41
C TRP A 14 10.75 -0.54 -26.24
N CYS A 15 9.49 -1.00 -26.26
CA CYS A 15 9.19 -2.42 -26.20
C CYS A 15 9.79 -3.21 -27.37
N ASN A 16 9.70 -2.71 -28.59
CA ASN A 16 10.24 -3.41 -29.76
C ASN A 16 11.78 -3.58 -29.69
N GLU A 17 12.48 -2.64 -29.06
CA GLU A 17 13.93 -2.69 -28.85
C GLU A 17 14.37 -3.56 -27.65
N ASN A 18 13.44 -3.97 -26.78
CA ASN A 18 13.77 -4.63 -25.50
C ASN A 18 13.38 -6.12 -25.47
N GLY A 19 13.37 -6.77 -26.65
CA GLY A 19 13.25 -8.21 -26.82
C GLY A 19 12.06 -8.84 -26.09
N GLN A 20 12.29 -10.00 -25.45
CA GLN A 20 11.24 -10.74 -24.73
C GLN A 20 10.55 -9.91 -23.65
N ARG A 21 11.29 -9.03 -22.97
CA ARG A 21 10.72 -8.16 -21.93
C ARG A 21 9.76 -7.15 -22.54
N GLY A 22 10.16 -6.50 -23.62
CA GLY A 22 9.31 -5.55 -24.33
C GLY A 22 8.06 -6.21 -24.91
N ALA A 23 8.21 -7.38 -25.54
CA ALA A 23 7.09 -8.19 -26.03
C ALA A 23 6.09 -8.55 -24.91
N ARG A 24 6.60 -8.95 -23.74
CA ARG A 24 5.76 -9.21 -22.56
C ARG A 24 4.99 -7.96 -22.12
N LEU A 25 5.63 -6.79 -22.08
CA LEU A 25 4.93 -5.54 -21.69
C LEU A 25 3.84 -5.14 -22.67
N LEU A 26 4.03 -5.36 -23.98
CA LEU A 26 2.99 -5.14 -24.99
C LEU A 26 1.80 -6.07 -24.77
N LEU A 27 2.06 -7.35 -24.48
CA LEU A 27 1.01 -8.32 -24.13
C LEU A 27 0.27 -7.95 -22.85
N GLU A 28 0.94 -7.31 -21.88
CA GLU A 28 0.33 -6.93 -20.60
C GLU A 28 -0.43 -5.59 -20.67
N CYS A 29 -0.10 -4.67 -21.57
CA CYS A 29 -0.73 -3.35 -21.69
C CYS A 29 -2.19 -3.45 -22.19
N ARG A 30 -3.10 -2.67 -21.59
CA ARG A 30 -4.54 -2.65 -21.93
C ARG A 30 -5.07 -1.25 -22.23
N GLU A 31 -4.19 -0.30 -22.48
CA GLU A 31 -4.59 1.01 -22.98
C GLU A 31 -5.09 0.91 -24.42
N LYS A 32 -6.10 1.72 -24.77
CA LYS A 32 -6.68 1.73 -26.12
C LYS A 32 -5.66 2.14 -27.17
N ASP A 33 -4.75 3.02 -26.79
CA ASP A 33 -3.71 3.54 -27.67
C ASP A 33 -2.37 3.61 -26.91
N PRO A 34 -1.61 2.51 -26.85
CA PRO A 34 -0.32 2.46 -26.17
C PRO A 34 0.75 3.34 -26.80
N SER A 35 0.57 3.79 -28.05
CA SER A 35 1.52 4.65 -28.76
C SER A 35 1.60 6.07 -28.17
N LYS A 36 0.52 6.52 -27.51
CA LYS A 36 0.47 7.79 -26.78
C LYS A 36 1.25 7.79 -25.48
N LEU A 37 1.67 6.62 -24.99
CA LEU A 37 2.49 6.49 -23.80
C LEU A 37 3.97 6.60 -24.18
N THR A 38 4.75 7.26 -23.32
CA THR A 38 6.22 7.21 -23.40
C THR A 38 6.76 6.24 -22.36
N LYS A 39 7.97 5.69 -22.59
CA LYS A 39 8.60 4.79 -21.61
C LYS A 39 8.76 5.43 -20.24
N ALA A 40 8.88 6.75 -20.16
CA ALA A 40 9.09 7.49 -18.92
C ALA A 40 7.80 8.07 -18.33
N SER A 41 6.63 7.78 -18.91
CA SER A 41 5.36 8.34 -18.45
C SER A 41 5.04 7.92 -17.01
N HIS A 42 4.55 8.90 -16.22
CA HIS A 42 3.98 8.71 -14.89
C HIS A 42 2.49 8.33 -14.94
N ASP A 43 1.90 8.22 -16.13
CA ASP A 43 0.50 7.85 -16.30
C ASP A 43 0.24 6.43 -15.83
N LYS A 44 -0.84 6.26 -15.06
CA LYS A 44 -1.26 4.96 -14.52
C LYS A 44 -2.07 4.17 -15.55
N ALA A 45 -1.35 3.60 -16.52
CA ALA A 45 -1.91 2.67 -17.51
C ALA A 45 -2.53 1.43 -16.85
N LEU A 46 -3.52 0.84 -17.51
CA LEU A 46 -4.13 -0.43 -17.15
C LEU A 46 -3.30 -1.59 -17.70
N TRP A 47 -2.99 -2.55 -16.84
CA TRP A 47 -2.21 -3.74 -17.14
C TRP A 47 -3.03 -5.00 -16.81
N LYS A 48 -2.78 -6.08 -17.54
CA LYS A 48 -3.25 -7.43 -17.24
C LYS A 48 -2.08 -8.40 -17.30
N CYS A 49 -1.91 -9.24 -16.29
CA CYS A 49 -0.79 -10.18 -16.22
C CYS A 49 -0.82 -11.13 -17.41
N ALA A 50 0.33 -11.33 -18.07
CA ALA A 50 0.46 -12.26 -19.19
C ALA A 50 0.46 -13.72 -18.74
N GLU A 51 0.68 -14.00 -17.45
CA GLU A 51 0.60 -15.36 -16.92
C GLU A 51 -0.86 -15.84 -16.88
N GLU A 52 -1.16 -16.93 -17.58
CA GLU A 52 -2.51 -17.50 -17.70
C GLU A 52 -3.12 -17.90 -16.36
N LYS A 53 -2.31 -18.36 -15.41
CA LYS A 53 -2.78 -18.69 -14.05
C LYS A 53 -3.09 -17.45 -13.20
N CYS A 54 -2.57 -16.28 -13.57
CA CYS A 54 -2.70 -15.07 -12.78
C CYS A 54 -3.85 -14.17 -13.26
N ARG A 55 -3.81 -13.76 -14.54
CA ARG A 55 -4.77 -12.85 -15.23
C ARG A 55 -5.16 -11.59 -14.47
N HIS A 56 -4.42 -11.23 -13.43
CA HIS A 56 -4.70 -10.10 -12.55
C HIS A 56 -4.62 -8.79 -13.33
N LYS A 57 -5.58 -7.89 -13.11
CA LYS A 57 -5.61 -6.55 -13.70
C LYS A 57 -5.21 -5.52 -12.64
N TRP A 58 -4.33 -4.59 -12.99
CA TRP A 58 -3.90 -3.53 -12.07
C TRP A 58 -3.54 -2.25 -12.83
N ARG A 59 -3.50 -1.12 -12.11
CA ARG A 59 -2.98 0.15 -12.63
C ARG A 59 -1.56 0.40 -12.11
N ALA A 60 -0.66 0.79 -12.99
CA ALA A 60 0.72 1.14 -12.63
C ALA A 60 1.29 2.18 -13.62
N GLN A 61 2.26 2.97 -13.15
CA GLN A 61 2.97 3.92 -14.01
C GLN A 61 3.75 3.18 -15.09
N VAL A 62 3.79 3.72 -16.31
CA VAL A 62 4.58 3.13 -17.41
C VAL A 62 6.06 3.11 -17.06
N SER A 63 6.58 4.19 -16.48
CA SER A 63 7.98 4.32 -16.04
C SER A 63 8.41 3.22 -15.04
N ASP A 64 7.53 2.82 -14.12
CA ASP A 64 7.81 1.76 -13.14
C ASP A 64 7.99 0.37 -13.80
N ARG A 65 7.39 0.20 -14.98
CA ARG A 65 7.35 -1.06 -15.75
C ARG A 65 8.52 -1.17 -16.73
N THR A 66 8.95 -0.05 -17.30
CA THR A 66 10.01 0.06 -18.31
C THR A 66 11.40 0.36 -17.73
N LYS A 67 11.52 0.88 -16.50
CA LYS A 67 12.82 1.20 -15.89
C LYS A 67 13.81 0.03 -15.95
N SER A 68 15.09 0.34 -16.15
CA SER A 68 16.15 -0.67 -16.32
C SER A 68 16.48 -1.38 -15.01
N VAL A 69 16.39 -0.68 -13.88
CA VAL A 69 16.74 -1.22 -12.56
C VAL A 69 15.48 -1.55 -11.77
N LYS A 70 15.37 -2.81 -11.31
CA LYS A 70 14.27 -3.33 -10.46
C LYS A 70 12.86 -2.98 -10.98
N PRO A 71 12.50 -3.33 -12.24
CA PRO A 71 11.17 -3.03 -12.76
C PRO A 71 10.07 -3.69 -11.95
N ARG A 72 8.92 -3.02 -11.82
CA ARG A 72 7.77 -3.55 -11.10
C ARG A 72 6.96 -4.49 -11.99
N GLY A 73 6.60 -5.65 -11.46
CA GLY A 73 5.79 -6.67 -12.13
C GLY A 73 4.31 -6.61 -11.78
N CYS A 74 3.59 -7.69 -12.11
CA CYS A 74 2.27 -7.96 -11.55
C CYS A 74 2.37 -8.06 -10.01
N PRO A 75 1.60 -7.27 -9.24
CA PRO A 75 1.66 -7.31 -7.78
C PRO A 75 1.21 -8.67 -7.21
N LYS A 76 0.28 -9.37 -7.87
CA LYS A 76 -0.15 -10.73 -7.49
C LYS A 76 0.97 -11.75 -7.64
N CYS A 77 1.70 -11.74 -8.75
CA CYS A 77 2.84 -12.64 -8.95
C CYS A 77 4.01 -12.32 -8.01
N ALA A 78 4.18 -11.05 -7.65
CA ALA A 78 5.23 -10.62 -6.75
C ALA A 78 4.88 -10.77 -5.25
N ASN A 79 3.71 -11.34 -4.91
CA ASN A 79 3.17 -11.37 -3.55
C ASN A 79 3.13 -9.99 -2.86
N ARG A 80 2.89 -8.94 -3.66
CA ARG A 80 2.74 -7.54 -3.23
C ARG A 80 1.31 -7.03 -3.37
N MET A 81 0.34 -7.92 -3.46
CA MET A 81 -1.06 -7.52 -3.43
C MET A 81 -1.38 -6.86 -2.08
N PRO A 82 -2.23 -5.81 -2.06
CA PRO A 82 -2.93 -5.43 -0.85
C PRO A 82 -3.55 -6.70 -0.27
N HIS A 83 -3.41 -6.89 1.03
CA HIS A 83 -3.71 -8.20 1.58
C HIS A 83 -5.20 -8.51 1.37
N SER A 84 -5.47 -9.81 1.18
CA SER A 84 -6.75 -10.36 0.73
C SER A 84 -7.99 -9.70 1.34
N LYS A 85 -9.14 -9.77 0.65
CA LYS A 85 -10.48 -9.53 1.25
C LYS A 85 -10.66 -10.27 2.58
N THR A 86 -9.95 -11.39 2.76
CA THR A 86 -9.97 -12.24 3.96
C THR A 86 -8.81 -12.00 4.94
N ASN A 87 -7.75 -11.30 4.53
CA ASN A 87 -6.56 -11.09 5.36
C ASN A 87 -6.26 -9.60 5.45
N ASN A 88 -7.12 -8.84 6.13
CA ASN A 88 -6.90 -7.41 6.37
C ASN A 88 -7.11 -7.06 7.85
N PHE A 89 -6.84 -5.83 8.22
CA PHE A 89 -6.93 -5.38 9.61
C PHE A 89 -8.37 -5.41 10.10
N LEU A 90 -9.36 -5.11 9.24
CA LEU A 90 -10.78 -5.26 9.57
C LEU A 90 -11.12 -6.73 9.89
N THR A 91 -10.81 -7.67 8.99
CA THR A 91 -11.13 -9.09 9.22
C THR A 91 -10.39 -9.66 10.43
N TRP A 92 -9.18 -9.17 10.71
CA TRP A 92 -8.47 -9.54 11.93
C TRP A 92 -9.18 -9.00 13.18
N CYS A 93 -9.66 -7.74 13.17
CA CYS A 93 -10.41 -7.16 14.27
C CYS A 93 -11.70 -7.95 14.55
N ASP A 94 -12.46 -8.29 13.51
CA ASP A 94 -13.69 -9.09 13.64
C ASP A 94 -13.42 -10.44 14.33
N ALA A 95 -12.29 -11.08 14.00
CA ALA A 95 -11.86 -12.34 14.60
C ALA A 95 -11.28 -12.22 16.03
N ASN A 96 -11.06 -11.00 16.55
CA ASN A 96 -10.38 -10.76 17.84
C ASN A 96 -11.30 -10.10 18.89
N GLY A 97 -12.62 -10.22 18.71
CA GLY A 97 -13.63 -9.83 19.72
C GLY A 97 -13.50 -8.39 20.19
N GLU A 98 -13.65 -8.16 21.51
CA GLU A 98 -13.61 -6.83 22.11
C GLU A 98 -12.30 -6.07 21.84
N ARG A 99 -11.18 -6.79 21.74
CA ARG A 99 -9.90 -6.17 21.39
C ARG A 99 -9.93 -5.58 19.98
N GLY A 100 -10.49 -6.31 19.02
CA GLY A 100 -10.63 -5.85 17.65
C GLY A 100 -11.59 -4.68 17.53
N LYS A 101 -12.77 -4.77 18.17
CA LYS A 101 -13.76 -3.67 18.21
C LYS A 101 -13.15 -2.38 18.74
N ARG A 102 -12.45 -2.45 19.87
CA ARG A 102 -11.76 -1.30 20.45
C ARG A 102 -10.72 -0.68 19.51
N LEU A 103 -9.94 -1.52 18.82
CA LEU A 103 -8.94 -1.03 17.87
C LEU A 103 -9.55 -0.33 16.65
N LEU A 104 -10.69 -0.81 16.16
CA LEU A 104 -11.43 -0.14 15.08
C LEU A 104 -12.01 1.21 15.53
N GLU A 105 -12.50 1.30 16.76
CA GLU A 105 -13.04 2.55 17.30
C GLU A 105 -11.92 3.58 17.59
N GLU A 106 -10.73 3.12 17.99
CA GLU A 106 -9.53 3.95 18.11
C GLU A 106 -8.98 4.39 16.73
N PHE A 107 -9.23 3.64 15.65
CA PHE A 107 -8.71 3.95 14.32
C PHE A 107 -9.45 5.15 13.69
N CYS A 108 -8.72 6.23 13.37
CA CYS A 108 -9.29 7.46 12.83
C CYS A 108 -8.53 8.01 11.61
N ASP A 109 -7.76 7.15 10.94
CA ASP A 109 -7.03 7.51 9.73
C ASP A 109 -7.97 7.73 8.54
N THR A 110 -7.77 8.83 7.82
CA THR A 110 -8.59 9.21 6.65
C THR A 110 -7.90 8.88 5.32
N GLU A 111 -6.60 8.58 5.31
CA GLU A 111 -5.86 8.23 4.10
C GLU A 111 -5.99 6.75 3.75
N LYS A 112 -6.12 5.90 4.78
CA LYS A 112 -6.23 4.45 4.64
C LYS A 112 -7.40 3.89 5.41
N LYS A 113 -8.16 3.03 4.74
CA LYS A 113 -9.21 2.24 5.39
C LYS A 113 -8.63 0.98 6.06
N PRO A 114 -9.24 0.46 7.14
CA PRO A 114 -8.81 -0.78 7.78
C PRO A 114 -8.65 -1.98 6.81
N GLU A 115 -9.48 -2.08 5.78
CA GLU A 115 -9.44 -3.17 4.78
C GLU A 115 -8.23 -3.08 3.84
N GLU A 116 -7.57 -1.92 3.77
CA GLU A 116 -6.37 -1.70 2.96
C GLU A 116 -5.08 -2.03 3.72
N LEU A 117 -5.19 -2.28 5.02
CA LEU A 117 -4.09 -2.54 5.94
C LEU A 117 -4.18 -3.95 6.48
N THR A 118 -3.09 -4.43 7.06
CA THR A 118 -3.09 -5.69 7.82
C THR A 118 -2.62 -5.51 9.22
N LYS A 119 -2.90 -6.51 10.04
CA LYS A 119 -2.41 -6.54 11.42
C LYS A 119 -0.90 -6.27 11.48
N SER A 120 -0.11 -6.79 10.55
CA SER A 120 1.35 -6.64 10.51
C SER A 120 1.83 -5.43 9.69
N SER A 121 0.96 -4.51 9.30
CA SER A 121 1.35 -3.36 8.50
C SER A 121 2.22 -2.38 9.30
N ASP A 122 3.36 -2.00 8.71
CA ASP A 122 4.23 -0.92 9.21
C ASP A 122 3.72 0.48 8.87
N TYR A 123 2.57 0.60 8.18
CA TYR A 123 1.92 1.87 7.94
C TYR A 123 1.54 2.56 9.26
N LYS A 124 1.96 3.82 9.41
CA LYS A 124 1.69 4.66 10.57
C LYS A 124 0.31 5.32 10.43
N ALA A 125 -0.72 4.61 10.86
CA ALA A 125 -2.09 5.14 10.90
C ALA A 125 -2.27 6.16 12.04
N LEU A 126 -3.28 7.02 11.90
CA LEU A 126 -3.77 7.88 12.98
C LEU A 126 -4.77 7.13 13.88
N TRP A 127 -4.59 7.32 15.19
CA TRP A 127 -5.41 6.73 16.25
C TRP A 127 -5.86 7.80 17.23
N LYS A 128 -7.04 7.64 17.80
CA LYS A 128 -7.57 8.49 18.87
C LYS A 128 -7.76 7.70 20.15
N CYS A 129 -7.57 8.35 21.29
CA CYS A 129 -7.79 7.70 22.58
C CYS A 129 -9.28 7.66 22.92
N LEU A 130 -9.78 6.49 23.32
CA LEU A 130 -11.17 6.35 23.79
C LEU A 130 -11.34 6.60 25.29
N HIS A 131 -10.24 6.82 26.02
CA HIS A 131 -10.34 7.08 27.45
C HIS A 131 -10.92 8.48 27.68
N LYS A 132 -12.02 8.59 28.43
CA LYS A 132 -12.78 9.85 28.61
C LYS A 132 -11.93 11.05 29.05
N ARG A 133 -10.89 10.82 29.84
CA ARG A 133 -9.96 11.86 30.34
C ARG A 133 -8.74 12.10 29.43
N CYS A 134 -8.66 11.42 28.28
CA CYS A 134 -7.54 11.50 27.35
C CYS A 134 -8.05 11.85 25.96
N LYS A 135 -7.70 13.04 25.47
CA LYS A 135 -8.03 13.52 24.12
C LYS A 135 -6.88 13.35 23.13
N HIS A 136 -5.95 12.44 23.42
CA HIS A 136 -4.73 12.28 22.65
C HIS A 136 -5.01 11.54 21.34
N GLU A 137 -4.62 12.16 20.23
CA GLU A 137 -4.52 11.53 18.91
C GLU A 137 -3.05 11.28 18.57
N TRP A 138 -2.70 10.06 18.19
CA TRP A 138 -1.30 9.70 17.95
C TRP A 138 -1.13 8.87 16.68
N SER A 139 0.07 8.94 16.11
CA SER A 139 0.48 8.12 14.98
C SER A 139 1.22 6.87 15.47
N ALA A 140 0.79 5.68 15.02
CA ALA A 140 1.42 4.41 15.35
C ALA A 140 1.23 3.38 14.23
N THR A 141 2.14 2.41 14.12
CA THR A 141 2.00 1.33 13.14
C THR A 141 0.88 0.37 13.53
N VAL A 142 0.14 -0.15 12.56
CA VAL A 142 -0.87 -1.20 12.82
C VAL A 142 -0.24 -2.42 13.49
N ALA A 143 0.97 -2.80 13.06
CA ALA A 143 1.78 -3.86 13.69
C ALA A 143 1.99 -3.67 15.19
N SER A 144 2.33 -2.46 15.63
CA SER A 144 2.58 -2.17 17.05
C SER A 144 1.33 -2.28 17.93
N ARG A 145 0.15 -2.06 17.32
CA ARG A 145 -1.16 -2.07 17.97
C ARG A 145 -1.77 -3.47 18.07
N THR A 146 -1.49 -4.34 17.09
CA THR A 146 -2.10 -5.68 16.99
C THR A 146 -1.21 -6.82 17.54
N ARG A 147 0.08 -6.58 17.79
CA ARG A 147 1.00 -7.59 18.38
C ARG A 147 0.41 -8.23 19.64
N SER A 148 0.65 -9.53 19.83
CA SER A 148 0.13 -10.31 20.96
C SER A 148 0.81 -9.96 22.28
N VAL A 149 2.11 -9.70 22.24
CA VAL A 149 2.91 -9.37 23.43
C VAL A 149 3.08 -7.86 23.55
N ARG A 150 2.64 -7.30 24.69
CA ARG A 150 2.77 -5.87 25.05
C ARG A 150 2.36 -4.92 23.90
N PRO A 151 1.10 -4.97 23.43
CA PRO A 151 0.63 -4.06 22.39
C PRO A 151 0.83 -2.59 22.82
N ALA A 152 1.24 -1.74 21.88
CA ALA A 152 1.38 -0.32 22.15
C ALA A 152 0.00 0.27 22.46
N GLY A 153 -0.08 1.09 23.50
CA GLY A 153 -1.28 1.80 23.94
C GLY A 153 -1.30 3.26 23.47
N CYS A 154 -2.22 4.05 24.03
CA CYS A 154 -2.16 5.49 23.91
C CYS A 154 -0.98 6.02 24.75
N PRO A 155 -0.02 6.76 24.18
CA PRO A 155 1.14 7.26 24.91
C PRO A 155 0.77 8.28 26.00
N GLY A 156 -0.38 8.96 25.89
CA GLY A 156 -0.91 9.82 26.95
C GLY A 156 -1.33 9.03 28.18
N CYS A 157 -2.08 7.94 27.99
CA CYS A 157 -2.55 7.09 29.09
C CYS A 157 -1.43 6.31 29.78
N ASP A 158 -0.38 5.93 29.04
CA ASP A 158 0.80 5.28 29.63
C ASP A 158 1.54 6.20 30.61
N ARG A 159 1.56 7.52 30.33
CA ARG A 159 2.15 8.52 31.23
C ARG A 159 1.28 8.79 32.45
N LEU A 160 -0.04 8.81 32.30
CA LEU A 160 -0.97 8.99 33.42
C LEU A 160 -0.84 7.84 34.44
N ARG A 161 -0.78 6.59 33.96
CA ARG A 161 -0.58 5.40 34.81
C ARG A 161 0.72 5.42 35.61
N LYS A 162 1.76 6.13 35.15
CA LYS A 162 3.02 6.29 35.89
C LYS A 162 2.97 7.39 36.96
N LYS A 163 2.05 8.35 36.84
CA LYS A 163 1.87 9.43 37.83
C LYS A 163 1.00 9.02 39.01
N ASP A 164 0.07 8.09 38.78
CA ASP A 164 -0.84 7.56 39.81
C ASP A 164 -0.27 6.31 40.52
N ALA A 165 0.93 5.86 40.16
CA ALA A 165 1.62 4.79 40.88
C ALA A 165 2.20 5.39 42.17
N PRO A 166 1.84 4.89 43.37
CA PRO A 166 2.49 5.34 44.59
C PRO A 166 3.98 5.03 44.50
N ASP A 167 4.81 5.98 44.95
CA ASP A 167 6.27 5.81 45.02
C ASP A 167 6.58 4.50 45.78
N ALA A 168 7.33 3.61 45.13
CA ALA A 168 7.79 2.35 45.69
C ALA A 168 9.13 2.51 46.39
#